data_AF-A0A948VVJ4-F1
#
_entry.id   AF-A0A948VVJ4-F1
#
_cell.length_a   1.000
_cell.length_b   1.000
_cell.length_c   1.000
_cell.angle_alpha   90.00
_cell.angle_beta   90.00
_cell.angle_gamma   90.00
#
_symmetry.space_group_name_H-M   'P 1'
#
loop_
_entity.id
_entity.type
_entity.pdbx_description
1 polymer ?
#
loop_
_entity_poly.entity_id
_entity_poly.type
_entity_poly.pdbx_seq_one_letter_code
_entity_poly.pdbx_strand_id
1 'polypeptide(L)'
;MLIARLIAETEECETRLDALAVQLAEAGMPLAAAALPADGGNVLELQFDDGDPAAVLGAIDQVFAPADMLVSDAPIMVPRLFVSDMDSTMIGQECIDELADYAGIKPQIAAITERAMQGEIDFEAALRER
;
A
#
# COMPACT_ATOMS: atom_id res chain seq x y z
N MET A 1 -10.61 10.06 15.51
CA MET A 1 -10.87 10.39 14.10
C MET A 1 -9.95 9.55 13.25
N LEU A 2 -10.54 8.76 12.35
CA LEU A 2 -9.84 7.91 11.41
C LEU A 2 -10.27 8.32 10.00
N ILE A 3 -9.33 8.30 9.05
CA ILE A 3 -9.57 8.60 7.65
C ILE A 3 -9.06 7.44 6.82
N ALA A 4 -9.91 6.89 5.96
CA ALA A 4 -9.51 5.95 4.93
C ALA A 4 -9.63 6.61 3.56
N ARG A 5 -8.58 6.54 2.74
CA ARG A 5 -8.62 6.88 1.32
C ARG A 5 -8.37 5.62 0.51
N LEU A 6 -9.23 5.35 -0.45
CA LEU A 6 -9.07 4.24 -1.38
C LEU A 6 -9.25 4.72 -2.82
N ILE A 7 -8.52 4.08 -3.73
CA ILE A 7 -8.77 4.21 -5.16
C ILE A 7 -9.96 3.30 -5.46
N ALA A 8 -11.10 3.91 -5.78
CA ALA A 8 -12.35 3.21 -6.03
C ALA A 8 -12.87 3.56 -7.42
N GLU A 9 -13.22 2.54 -8.20
CA GLU A 9 -13.97 2.75 -9.44
C GLU A 9 -15.30 3.45 -9.14
N THR A 10 -15.71 4.37 -10.02
CA THR A 10 -16.93 5.16 -9.81
C THR A 10 -18.19 4.39 -10.18
N GLU A 11 -18.07 3.33 -10.97
CA GLU A 11 -19.17 2.40 -11.27
C GLU A 11 -19.59 1.65 -9.99
N GLU A 12 -20.88 1.71 -9.65
CA GLU A 12 -21.47 1.06 -8.45
C GLU A 12 -20.96 1.56 -7.09
N CYS A 13 -20.13 2.61 -7.06
CA CYS A 13 -19.55 3.14 -5.83
C CYS A 13 -20.61 3.50 -4.77
N GLU A 14 -21.74 4.08 -5.17
CA GLU A 14 -22.87 4.39 -4.27
C GLU A 14 -23.43 3.13 -3.60
N THR A 15 -23.76 2.09 -4.37
CA THR A 15 -24.31 0.83 -3.84
C THR A 15 -23.34 0.16 -2.88
N ARG A 16 -22.04 0.18 -3.21
CA ARG A 16 -20.99 -0.39 -2.36
C ARG A 16 -20.81 0.41 -1.07
N LEU A 17 -20.86 1.75 -1.17
CA LEU A 17 -20.78 2.63 -0.01
C LEU A 17 -21.95 2.39 0.95
N ASP A 18 -23.16 2.23 0.43
CA ASP A 18 -24.35 1.92 1.24
C ASP A 18 -24.19 0.60 2.01
N ALA A 19 -23.73 -0.46 1.31
CA ALA A 19 -23.46 -1.75 1.94
C ALA A 19 -22.39 -1.66 3.03
N LEU A 20 -21.29 -0.94 2.75
CA LEU A 20 -20.21 -0.71 3.69
C LEU A 20 -20.69 0.07 4.91
N ALA A 21 -21.49 1.13 4.72
CA ALA A 21 -22.00 1.96 5.81
C ALA A 21 -22.88 1.16 6.77
N VAL A 22 -23.73 0.25 6.26
CA VAL A 22 -24.54 -0.66 7.08
C VAL A 22 -23.64 -1.60 7.89
N GLN A 23 -22.69 -2.27 7.23
CA GLN A 23 -21.77 -3.21 7.89
C GLN A 23 -20.96 -2.54 9.02
N LEU A 24 -20.45 -1.34 8.76
CA LEU A 24 -19.67 -0.55 9.72
C LEU A 24 -20.52 -0.09 10.91
N ALA A 25 -21.76 0.33 10.66
CA ALA A 25 -22.70 0.69 11.72
C ALA A 25 -23.03 -0.50 12.62
N GLU A 26 -23.25 -1.69 12.05
CA GLU A 26 -23.48 -2.94 12.82
C GLU A 26 -22.25 -3.34 13.66
N ALA A 27 -21.04 -3.04 13.16
CA ALA A 27 -19.79 -3.24 13.89
C ALA A 27 -19.47 -2.15 14.92
N GLY A 28 -20.33 -1.13 15.08
CA GLY A 28 -20.14 -0.04 16.04
C GLY A 28 -19.14 1.04 15.60
N MET A 29 -18.79 1.10 14.31
CA MET A 29 -17.87 2.07 13.72
C MET A 29 -18.55 2.88 12.61
N PRO A 30 -19.64 3.60 12.90
CA PRO A 30 -20.43 4.27 11.88
C PRO A 30 -19.59 5.27 11.08
N LEU A 31 -19.85 5.31 9.77
CA LEU A 31 -19.23 6.27 8.88
C LEU A 31 -19.73 7.69 9.22
N ALA A 32 -18.82 8.62 9.48
CA ALA A 32 -19.14 10.00 9.76
C ALA A 32 -19.34 10.82 8.48
N ALA A 33 -18.53 10.57 7.45
CA ALA A 33 -18.67 11.18 6.14
C ALA A 33 -18.01 10.35 5.03
N ALA A 34 -18.51 10.50 3.80
CA ALA A 34 -17.87 10.05 2.58
C ALA A 34 -17.81 11.19 1.57
N ALA A 35 -16.67 11.34 0.88
CA ALA A 35 -16.49 12.35 -0.14
C ALA A 35 -15.52 11.90 -1.24
N LEU A 36 -15.72 12.44 -2.44
CA LEU A 36 -14.71 12.41 -3.52
C LEU A 36 -13.91 13.72 -3.44
N PRO A 37 -12.62 13.70 -3.05
CA PRO A 37 -11.81 14.91 -3.00
C PRO A 37 -11.73 15.57 -4.38
N ALA A 38 -11.83 16.90 -4.43
CA ALA A 38 -11.91 17.66 -5.69
C ALA A 38 -10.74 17.41 -6.65
N ASP A 39 -9.55 17.14 -6.10
CA ASP A 39 -8.32 16.90 -6.86
C ASP A 39 -7.98 15.39 -6.97
N GLY A 40 -8.85 14.52 -6.46
CA GLY A 40 -8.57 13.11 -6.18
C GLY A 40 -8.92 12.12 -7.30
N GLY A 41 -9.50 12.55 -8.43
CA GLY A 41 -9.93 11.63 -9.48
C GLY A 41 -10.89 10.55 -8.94
N ASN A 42 -10.45 9.28 -8.98
CA ASN A 42 -11.19 8.11 -8.49
C ASN A 42 -10.90 7.79 -7.00
N VAL A 43 -10.56 8.79 -6.19
CA VAL A 43 -10.31 8.59 -4.76
C VAL A 43 -11.60 8.81 -3.96
N LEU A 44 -11.97 7.81 -3.17
CA LEU A 44 -13.00 7.92 -2.14
C LEU A 44 -12.34 8.14 -0.78
N GLU A 45 -12.77 9.17 -0.07
CA GLU A 45 -12.39 9.44 1.31
C GLU A 45 -13.55 9.10 2.24
N LEU A 46 -13.27 8.27 3.24
CA LEU A 46 -14.17 7.85 4.30
C LEU A 46 -13.64 8.38 5.63
N GLN A 47 -14.51 9.03 6.40
CA GLN A 47 -14.17 9.59 7.69
C GLN A 47 -14.97 8.90 8.79
N PHE A 48 -14.31 8.67 9.92
CA PHE A 48 -14.87 8.03 11.10
C PHE A 48 -14.50 8.85 12.33
N ASP A 49 -15.44 9.02 13.26
CA ASP A 49 -15.16 9.69 14.54
C ASP A 49 -14.23 8.83 15.42
N ASP A 50 -14.49 7.52 15.42
CA ASP A 50 -13.75 6.49 16.14
C ASP A 50 -13.81 5.14 15.39
N GLY A 51 -12.90 4.22 15.68
CA GLY A 51 -12.86 2.89 15.07
C GLY A 51 -11.49 2.24 15.09
N ASP A 52 -11.47 0.91 15.06
CA ASP A 52 -10.23 0.14 14.94
C ASP A 52 -9.72 0.15 13.49
N PRO A 53 -8.49 0.60 13.20
CA PRO A 53 -7.98 0.69 11.85
C PRO A 53 -7.98 -0.64 11.09
N ALA A 54 -7.68 -1.75 11.77
CA ALA A 54 -7.64 -3.07 11.14
C ALA A 54 -9.04 -3.56 10.77
N ALA A 55 -10.02 -3.37 11.65
CA ALA A 55 -11.41 -3.71 11.36
C ALA A 55 -12.01 -2.86 10.23
N VAL A 56 -11.71 -1.55 10.20
CA VAL A 56 -12.12 -0.66 9.10
C VAL A 56 -11.50 -1.09 7.78
N LEU A 57 -10.20 -1.36 7.75
CA LEU A 57 -9.51 -1.87 6.56
C LEU A 57 -10.14 -3.18 6.07
N GLY A 58 -10.41 -4.13 6.98
CA GLY A 58 -11.03 -5.41 6.63
C GLY A 58 -12.45 -5.27 6.09
N ALA A 59 -13.25 -4.33 6.61
CA ALA A 59 -14.59 -4.05 6.08
C ALA A 59 -14.54 -3.41 4.69
N ILE A 60 -13.64 -2.45 4.48
CA ILE A 60 -13.44 -1.81 3.18
C ILE A 60 -12.97 -2.86 2.15
N ASP A 61 -12.00 -3.70 2.49
CA ASP A 61 -11.47 -4.74 1.61
C ASP A 61 -12.56 -5.72 1.15
N GLN A 62 -13.47 -6.14 2.03
CA GLN A 62 -14.58 -7.02 1.68
C GLN A 62 -15.54 -6.45 0.62
N VAL A 63 -15.66 -5.13 0.54
CA VAL A 63 -16.62 -4.44 -0.32
C VAL A 63 -15.97 -3.87 -1.57
N PHE A 64 -14.73 -3.40 -1.47
CA PHE A 64 -14.02 -2.67 -2.52
C PHE A 64 -12.86 -3.43 -3.14
N ALA A 65 -12.48 -4.62 -2.65
CA ALA A 65 -11.39 -5.37 -3.25
C ALA A 65 -11.64 -5.76 -4.72
N PRO A 66 -10.60 -5.72 -5.58
CA PRO A 66 -9.26 -5.22 -5.28
C PRO A 66 -9.23 -3.67 -5.26
N ALA A 67 -8.64 -3.08 -4.22
CA ALA A 67 -8.44 -1.64 -4.12
C ALA A 67 -7.15 -1.31 -3.37
N ASP A 68 -6.43 -0.28 -3.84
CA ASP A 68 -5.34 0.32 -3.09
C ASP A 68 -5.91 1.32 -2.08
N MET A 69 -5.48 1.23 -0.83
CA MET A 69 -6.02 2.05 0.25
C MET A 69 -4.97 2.45 1.29
N LEU A 70 -5.22 3.60 1.91
CA LEU A 70 -4.47 4.16 3.03
C LEU A 70 -5.44 4.45 4.18
N VAL A 71 -5.10 4.03 5.39
CA VAL A 71 -5.84 4.36 6.62
C VAL A 71 -4.92 5.15 7.54
N SER A 72 -5.43 6.25 8.09
CA SER A 72 -4.66 7.20 8.90
C SER A 72 -5.50 7.69 10.08
N ASP A 73 -4.87 7.79 11.26
CA ASP A 73 -5.44 8.41 12.47
C ASP A 73 -5.28 9.95 12.49
N ALA A 74 -4.73 10.51 11.41
CA ALA A 74 -4.51 11.93 11.20
C ALA A 74 -4.92 12.37 9.77
N PRO A 75 -5.10 13.68 9.53
CA PRO A 75 -5.31 14.21 8.18
C PRO A 75 -4.23 13.76 7.19
N ILE A 76 -4.65 13.17 6.06
CA ILE A 76 -3.73 12.69 5.02
C ILE A 76 -3.22 13.88 4.22
N MET A 77 -1.93 14.18 4.39
CA MET A 77 -1.25 15.31 3.77
C MET A 77 -0.19 14.83 2.77
N VAL A 78 0.07 15.62 1.73
CA VAL A 78 1.18 15.35 0.82
C VAL A 78 2.50 15.54 1.58
N PRO A 79 3.38 14.53 1.62
CA PRO A 79 4.65 14.63 2.32
C PRO A 79 5.56 15.65 1.63
N ARG A 80 6.38 16.35 2.42
CA ARG A 80 7.34 17.35 1.91
C ARG A 80 8.71 16.76 1.56
N LEU A 81 8.91 15.49 1.88
CA LEU A 81 10.10 14.71 1.59
C LEU A 81 9.63 13.31 1.18
N PHE A 82 10.12 12.84 0.05
CA PHE A 82 9.91 11.48 -0.43
C PHE A 82 11.27 10.78 -0.48
N VAL A 83 11.39 9.68 0.26
CA VAL A 83 12.56 8.80 0.24
C VAL A 83 12.06 7.46 -0.29
N SER A 84 12.77 6.92 -1.27
CA SER A 84 12.46 5.65 -1.91
C SER A 84 13.71 4.81 -1.96
N ASP A 85 13.52 3.50 -1.88
CA ASP A 85 14.53 2.55 -2.34
C ASP A 85 14.71 2.66 -3.85
N MET A 86 15.85 2.17 -4.36
CA MET A 86 16.21 2.25 -5.77
C MET A 86 15.75 1.01 -6.53
N ASP A 87 16.36 -0.13 -6.24
CA ASP A 87 16.16 -1.39 -6.97
C ASP A 87 14.76 -1.95 -6.64
N SER A 88 14.10 -2.53 -7.65
CA SER A 88 12.72 -3.02 -7.59
C SER A 88 11.65 -2.02 -7.05
N THR A 89 11.99 -0.73 -6.95
CA THR A 89 11.10 0.34 -6.44
C THR A 89 11.08 1.53 -7.40
N MET A 90 12.19 2.26 -7.54
CA MET A 90 12.30 3.33 -8.55
C MET A 90 12.64 2.79 -9.93
N ILE A 91 13.39 1.69 -9.99
CA ILE A 91 13.70 0.96 -11.21
C ILE A 91 13.23 -0.49 -11.08
N GLY A 92 12.92 -1.13 -12.21
CA GLY A 92 12.43 -2.52 -12.22
C GLY A 92 13.56 -3.56 -12.24
N GLN A 93 14.82 -3.13 -12.18
CA GLN A 93 15.99 -3.98 -12.23
C GLN A 93 16.66 -4.07 -10.86
N GLU A 94 17.39 -5.16 -10.66
CA GLU A 94 18.41 -5.30 -9.62
C GLU A 94 19.76 -4.92 -10.23
N CYS A 95 20.27 -3.74 -9.90
CA CYS A 95 21.41 -3.16 -10.63
C CYS A 95 22.67 -4.05 -10.56
N ILE A 96 22.89 -4.72 -9.42
CA ILE A 96 24.04 -5.61 -9.23
C ILE A 96 23.90 -6.90 -10.06
N ASP A 97 22.68 -7.43 -10.20
CA ASP A 97 22.42 -8.61 -11.04
C ASP A 97 22.64 -8.30 -12.52
N GLU A 98 22.31 -7.09 -12.97
CA GLU A 98 22.58 -6.65 -14.34
C GLU A 98 24.09 -6.50 -14.60
N LEU A 99 24.86 -5.99 -13.63
CA LEU A 99 26.33 -5.98 -13.71
C LEU A 99 26.92 -7.39 -13.77
N ALA A 100 26.36 -8.32 -12.98
CA ALA A 100 26.76 -9.71 -12.95
C ALA A 100 26.47 -10.43 -14.28
N ASP A 101 25.40 -10.04 -14.97
CA ASP A 101 25.06 -10.53 -16.30
C ASP A 101 26.15 -10.19 -17.32
N TYR A 102 26.61 -8.94 -17.33
CA TYR A 102 27.74 -8.52 -18.16
C TYR A 102 29.03 -9.29 -17.85
N ALA A 103 29.22 -9.72 -16.59
CA ALA A 103 30.36 -10.53 -16.17
C ALA A 103 30.14 -12.06 -16.36
N GLY A 104 28.96 -12.49 -16.80
CA GLY A 104 28.62 -13.90 -17.01
C GLY A 104 28.39 -14.71 -15.72
N ILE A 105 28.13 -14.03 -14.59
CA ILE A 105 27.95 -14.62 -13.26
C ILE A 105 26.60 -14.27 -12.60
N LYS A 106 25.61 -13.87 -13.39
CA LYS A 106 24.26 -13.54 -12.90
C LYS A 106 23.65 -14.61 -11.99
N PRO A 107 23.69 -15.92 -12.33
CA PRO A 107 23.04 -16.94 -11.49
C PRO A 107 23.63 -17.03 -10.07
N GLN A 108 24.92 -16.77 -9.90
CA GLN A 108 25.58 -16.78 -8.60
C GLN A 108 25.17 -15.56 -7.78
N ILE A 109 25.18 -14.38 -8.40
CA ILE A 109 24.87 -13.11 -7.74
C ILE A 109 23.39 -13.01 -7.37
N ALA A 110 22.49 -13.38 -8.28
CA ALA A 110 21.04 -13.39 -8.04
C ALA A 110 20.67 -14.30 -6.85
N ALA A 111 21.35 -15.46 -6.70
CA ALA A 111 21.12 -16.36 -5.57
C ALA A 111 21.55 -15.73 -4.23
N ILE A 112 22.59 -14.88 -4.21
CA ILE A 112 22.99 -14.14 -3.01
C ILE A 112 21.99 -13.01 -2.73
N THR A 113 21.56 -12.27 -3.77
CA THR A 113 20.55 -11.20 -3.67
C THR A 113 19.24 -11.74 -3.08
N GLU A 114 18.74 -12.88 -3.57
CA GLU A 114 17.49 -13.49 -3.08
C GLU A 114 17.60 -13.92 -1.61
N ARG A 115 18.70 -14.56 -1.21
CA ARG A 115 18.95 -14.93 0.19
C ARG A 115 19.04 -13.71 1.11
N ALA A 116 19.64 -12.62 0.64
CA ALA A 116 19.69 -11.36 1.39
C ALA A 116 18.30 -10.73 1.56
N MET A 117 17.47 -10.71 0.50
CA MET A 117 16.09 -10.20 0.55
C MET A 117 15.18 -11.03 1.45
N GLN A 118 15.40 -12.35 1.54
CA GLN A 118 14.71 -13.23 2.47
C GLN A 118 15.20 -13.09 3.93
N GLY A 119 16.26 -12.30 4.16
CA GLY A 119 16.86 -12.08 5.48
C GLY A 119 17.76 -13.22 5.96
N GLU A 120 18.20 -14.12 5.08
CA GLU A 120 19.09 -15.24 5.42
C GLU A 120 20.56 -14.80 5.57
N ILE A 121 20.94 -13.70 4.92
CA ILE A 121 22.28 -13.11 4.97
C ILE A 121 22.14 -11.63 5.31
N ASP A 122 23.03 -11.13 6.17
CA ASP A 122 23.13 -9.70 6.43
C ASP A 122 23.52 -8.91 5.18
N PHE A 123 23.03 -7.67 5.06
CA PHE A 123 23.28 -6.81 3.91
C PHE A 123 24.78 -6.60 3.63
N GLU A 124 25.59 -6.33 4.66
CA GLU A 124 27.03 -6.07 4.45
C GLU A 124 27.73 -7.34 3.96
N ALA A 125 27.40 -8.50 4.56
CA ALA A 125 27.95 -9.77 4.15
C ALA A 125 27.57 -10.13 2.70
N ALA A 126 26.29 -9.97 2.34
CA ALA A 126 25.80 -10.18 0.99
C ALA A 126 26.44 -9.23 -0.03
N LEU A 127 26.71 -7.98 0.34
CA LEU A 127 27.40 -7.03 -0.54
C LEU A 127 28.87 -7.39 -0.76
N ARG A 128 29.54 -8.00 0.23
CA ARG A 128 30.92 -8.48 0.09
C ARG A 128 31.03 -9.80 -0.66
N GLU A 129 30.00 -10.63 -0.59
CA GLU A 129 29.95 -11.93 -1.27
C GLU A 129 29.68 -11.79 -2.78
N ARG A 130 29.01 -10.70 -3.19
CA ARG A 130 28.73 -10.36 -4.59
C ARG A 130 29.94 -9.73 -5.28
#